data_AF-A0A060BUR0-F1
#
_entry.id   AF-A0A060BUR0-F1
#
_cell.length_a   1.000
_cell.length_b   1.000
_cell.length_c   1.000
_cell.angle_alpha   90.00
_cell.angle_beta   90.00
_cell.angle_gamma   90.00
#
_symmetry.space_group_name_H-M   'P 1'
#
loop_
_entity.id
_entity.type
_entity.pdbx_description
1 polymer ?
#
loop_
_entity_poly.entity_id
_entity_poly.type
_entity_poly.pdbx_seq_one_letter_code
_entity_poly.pdbx_strand_id
1 'polypeptide(L)' 'EGERKTHYLQSADALLQALIATCAPAADANSDTLLLHGVYSKPDGKGVDEGSLWGDYFYLEALMRHNNPDWTIYW' A
#
# COMPACT_ATOMS: atom_id res chain seq x y z
N GLU A 1 -26.19 -4.62 6.75
CA GLU A 1 -25.37 -4.25 5.56
C GLU A 1 -24.43 -3.08 5.84
N GLY A 2 -24.90 -2.00 6.47
CA GLY A 2 -24.06 -0.87 6.90
C GLY A 2 -22.93 -1.23 7.86
N GLU A 3 -23.14 -2.16 8.80
CA GLU A 3 -22.12 -2.57 9.77
C GLU A 3 -20.88 -3.21 9.12
N ARG A 4 -21.08 -4.10 8.14
CA ARG A 4 -19.99 -4.70 7.37
C ARG A 4 -19.23 -3.65 6.55
N LYS A 5 -19.94 -2.71 5.93
CA LYS A 5 -19.32 -1.61 5.17
C LYS A 5 -18.42 -0.77 6.08
N THR A 6 -18.93 -0.35 7.23
CA THR A 6 -18.16 0.44 8.21
C THR A 6 -16.94 -0.33 8.68
N HIS A 7 -17.10 -1.62 9.01
CA HIS A 7 -15.98 -2.47 9.43
C HIS A 7 -14.86 -2.51 8.38
N TYR A 8 -15.18 -2.77 7.11
CA TYR A 8 -14.15 -2.84 6.06
C TYR A 8 -13.47 -1.50 5.78
N LEU A 9 -14.20 -0.39 5.84
CA LEU A 9 -13.60 0.94 5.70
C LEU A 9 -12.60 1.23 6.84
N GLN A 10 -12.99 0.95 8.08
CA GLN A 10 -12.11 1.11 9.24
C GLN A 10 -10.87 0.21 9.16
N SER A 11 -11.03 -1.04 8.72
CA SER A 11 -9.90 -1.94 8.52
C SER A 11 -8.98 -1.49 7.39
N ALA A 12 -9.53 -0.95 6.29
CA ALA A 12 -8.74 -0.40 5.19
C ALA A 12 -7.93 0.83 5.65
N ASP A 13 -8.54 1.74 6.40
CA ASP A 13 -7.86 2.91 6.96
C ASP A 13 -6.74 2.49 7.92
N ALA A 14 -7.02 1.55 8.83
CA ALA A 14 -6.02 1.04 9.77
C ALA A 14 -4.84 0.37 9.06
N LEU A 15 -5.11 -0.40 7.99
CA LEU A 15 -4.06 -1.02 7.18
C LEU A 15 -3.21 0.03 6.47
N LEU A 16 -3.84 1.03 5.85
CA LEU A 16 -3.13 2.10 5.15
C LEU A 16 -2.23 2.90 6.11
N GLN A 17 -2.72 3.22 7.30
CA GLN A 17 -1.93 3.88 8.35
C GLN A 17 -0.74 3.03 8.81
N ALA A 18 -0.93 1.72 8.96
CA ALA A 18 0.17 0.82 9.29
C ALA A 18 1.24 0.81 8.19
N LEU A 19 0.84 0.73 6.91
CA LEU A 19 1.78 0.78 5.78
C LEU A 19 2.56 2.10 5.75
N ILE A 20 1.90 3.24 5.94
CA ILE A 20 2.57 4.55 6.03
C ILE A 20 3.58 4.56 7.18
N ALA A 21 3.22 4.04 8.35
CA ALA A 21 4.05 4.11 9.54
C ALA A 21 5.25 3.15 9.52
N THR A 22 5.12 1.98 8.90
CA THR A 22 6.13 0.90 9.02
C THR A 22 6.77 0.47 7.71
N CYS A 23 6.20 0.84 6.57
CA CYS A 23 6.64 0.36 5.27
C CYS A 23 6.92 1.48 4.27
N ALA A 24 6.51 2.73 4.52
CA ALA A 24 6.97 3.85 3.70
C ALA A 24 8.45 4.16 4.03
N PRO A 25 9.27 4.48 3.01
CA PRO A 25 10.62 4.96 3.26
C PRO A 25 10.58 6.29 4.05
N ALA A 26 11.64 6.55 4.82
CA ALA A 26 11.79 7.84 5.47
C ALA A 26 11.87 8.97 4.43
N ALA A 27 11.38 10.16 4.78
CA ALA A 27 11.25 11.27 3.83
C ALA A 27 12.60 11.73 3.24
N ASP A 28 13.70 11.51 3.96
CA ASP A 28 15.07 11.83 3.56
C ASP A 28 15.84 10.60 3.02
N ALA A 29 15.19 9.44 2.95
CA ALA A 29 15.82 8.24 2.38
C ALA A 29 15.91 8.35 0.86
N ASN A 30 17.08 7.98 0.31
CA ASN A 30 17.22 7.75 -1.12
C ASN A 30 16.62 6.38 -1.47
N SER A 31 15.30 6.32 -1.64
CA SER A 31 14.55 5.11 -1.98
C SER A 31 14.02 5.17 -3.41
N ASP A 32 14.20 4.08 -4.15
CA ASP A 32 13.66 3.91 -5.51
C ASP A 32 12.22 3.35 -5.51
N THR A 33 11.63 3.16 -4.33
CA THR A 33 10.32 2.51 -4.15
C THR A 33 9.45 3.28 -3.16
N LEU A 34 8.13 3.17 -3.31
CA LEU A 34 7.16 3.84 -2.44
C LEU A 34 6.77 2.99 -1.23
N LEU A 35 6.88 1.67 -1.34
CA LEU A 35 6.55 0.71 -0.29
C LEU A 35 7.65 -0.35 -0.13
N LEU A 36 8.21 -0.41 1.07
CA LEU A 36 9.25 -1.35 1.49
C LEU A 36 8.66 -2.70 1.94
N HIS A 37 9.56 -3.67 2.15
CA HIS A 37 9.25 -4.98 2.76
C HIS A 37 8.29 -5.86 1.95
N GLY A 38 8.32 -5.74 0.62
CA GLY A 38 7.62 -6.64 -0.30
C GLY A 38 8.35 -7.97 -0.46
N VAL A 39 7.61 -8.99 -0.90
CA VAL A 39 8.17 -10.30 -1.25
C VAL A 39 7.57 -10.77 -2.57
N TYR A 40 8.40 -10.89 -3.61
CA TYR A 40 7.98 -11.34 -4.93
C TYR A 40 7.87 -12.88 -5.02
N SER A 41 9.00 -13.59 -4.88
CA SER A 41 9.01 -15.06 -4.85
C SER A 41 9.97 -15.56 -3.77
N LYS A 42 9.41 -15.91 -2.61
CA LYS A 42 10.16 -16.47 -1.49
C LYS A 42 10.81 -17.82 -1.78
N PRO A 43 10.15 -18.78 -2.47
CA PRO A 43 10.77 -20.07 -2.80
C PRO A 43 11.98 -19.92 -3.74
N ASP A 44 11.93 -18.96 -4.67
CA ASP A 44 13.01 -18.71 -5.62
C ASP A 44 14.07 -17.73 -5.09
N GLY A 45 13.87 -17.16 -3.89
CA GLY A 45 14.75 -16.16 -3.31
C GLY A 45 14.80 -14.84 -4.09
N LYS A 46 13.74 -14.50 -4.85
CA LYS A 46 13.70 -13.30 -5.70
C LYS A 46 12.84 -12.22 -5.07
N GLY A 47 13.37 -11.00 -5.00
CA GLY A 47 12.65 -9.83 -4.49
C GLY A 47 12.11 -10.06 -3.08
N VAL A 48 12.95 -10.56 -2.17
CA VAL A 48 12.57 -10.84 -0.78
C VAL A 48 13.02 -9.68 0.07
N ASP A 49 12.08 -9.07 0.80
CA ASP A 49 12.33 -7.85 1.58
C ASP A 49 12.79 -6.67 0.70
N GLU A 50 12.19 -6.57 -0.49
CA GLU A 50 12.46 -5.54 -1.49
C GLU A 50 11.16 -4.83 -1.88
N GLY A 51 11.25 -3.62 -2.42
CA GLY A 51 10.08 -2.98 -3.02
C GLY A 51 9.65 -3.69 -4.30
N SER A 52 8.41 -3.47 -4.72
CA SER A 52 7.86 -4.09 -5.93
C SER A 52 6.94 -3.13 -6.66
N LEU A 53 6.97 -3.14 -8.00
CA LEU A 53 6.19 -2.21 -8.81
C LEU A 53 4.68 -2.31 -8.58
N TRP A 54 4.15 -3.52 -8.39
CA TRP A 54 2.74 -3.70 -8.07
C TRP A 54 2.41 -3.25 -6.65
N GLY A 55 3.32 -3.44 -5.68
CA GLY A 55 3.16 -2.91 -4.32
C GLY A 55 3.07 -1.40 -4.32
N ASP A 56 4.00 -0.73 -5.01
CA ASP A 56 4.02 0.72 -5.17
C ASP A 56 2.74 1.23 -5.85
N TYR A 57 2.31 0.56 -6.92
CA TYR A 57 1.08 0.91 -7.64
C TYR A 57 -0.15 0.87 -6.72
N PHE A 58 -0.39 -0.26 -6.04
CA PHE A 58 -1.59 -0.41 -5.21
C PHE A 58 -1.54 0.42 -3.92
N TYR A 59 -0.34 0.67 -3.39
CA TYR A 59 -0.16 1.58 -2.27
C TYR A 59 -0.53 3.02 -2.67
N LEU A 60 -0.02 3.51 -3.79
CA LEU A 60 -0.37 4.84 -4.30
C LEU A 60 -1.85 4.92 -4.68
N GLU A 61 -2.41 3.87 -5.27
CA GLU A 61 -3.83 3.79 -5.59
C GLU A 61 -4.70 3.87 -4.31
N ALA A 62 -4.31 3.18 -3.24
CA ALA A 62 -5.01 3.24 -1.96
C ALA A 62 -4.97 4.66 -1.36
N LEU A 63 -3.81 5.33 -1.40
CA LEU A 63 -3.68 6.74 -0.99
C LEU A 63 -4.58 7.65 -1.85
N MET A 64 -4.59 7.45 -3.17
CA MET A 64 -5.41 8.24 -4.09
C MET A 64 -6.91 8.05 -3.83
N ARG A 65 -7.38 6.81 -3.65
CA ARG A 65 -8.79 6.53 -3.34
C ARG A 65 -9.21 7.10 -2.00
N HIS A 66 -8.33 7.05 -0.99
CA HIS A 66 -8.60 7.62 0.33
C HIS A 66 -8.68 9.15 0.31
N ASN A 67 -7.79 9.82 -0.44
CA ASN A 67 -7.73 11.29 -0.49
C ASN A 67 -8.61 11.92 -1.57
N ASN A 68 -8.98 11.17 -2.62
CA ASN A 68 -9.78 11.63 -3.74
C ASN A 68 -10.88 10.59 -4.07
N PRO A 69 -11.98 10.56 -3.30
CA PRO A 69 -13.03 9.54 -3.45
C PRO A 69 -13.78 9.63 -4.78
N ASP A 70 -13.72 10.76 -5.47
CA ASP A 70 -14.34 10.98 -6.78
C ASP A 70 -13.43 10.62 -7.96
N TRP A 71 -12.22 10.11 -7.67
CA TRP A 71 -11.27 9.71 -8.70
C TRP A 71 -11.83 8.57 -9.56
N THR A 72 -11.75 8.74 -10.88
CA THR A 72 -12.13 7.70 -11.84
C THR A 72 -11.03 6.65 -11.91
N ILE A 73 -11.35 5.46 -11.41
CA ILE A 73 -10.44 4.31 -11.36
C ILE A 73 -10.19 3.81 -12.79
N TYR A 74 -8.95 3.39 -13.07
CA TYR A 74 -8.54 2.91 -14.39
C TYR A 74 -9.12 1.53 -14.76
N TRP A 75 -9.38 0.70 -13.76
CA TRP A 75 -9.92 -0.65 -13.87
C TRP A 75 -11.36 -0.74 -13.34
#